data_AF-A0A7C5Z212-F1
#
_entry.id   AF-A0A7C5Z212-F1
#
_cell.length_a   1.000
_cell.length_b   1.000
_cell.length_c   1.000
_cell.angle_alpha   90.00
_cell.angle_beta   90.00
_cell.angle_gamma   90.00
#
_symmetry.space_group_name_H-M   'P 1'
#
loop_
_entity.id
_entity.type
_entity.pdbx_description
1 polymer ?
#
loop_
_entity_poly.entity_id
_entity_poly.type
_entity_poly.pdbx_seq_one_letter_code
_entity_poly.pdbx_strand_id
1 'polypeptide(L)'
;MSSRVLTTANQITILRLVFVPIFAILVVGRHDKGALAVMAAAAFSDILDGTIARTFRQVSPLGVALDPIADKVLMSTAFITLSFRGALPWWLTIMVLSRDAVILITALLIILVAGYRPFYPTILGKSSTVIQSITIFAALCLLAQVPGVTEGVVRICVYLAAGITVASGLHYLVVVRNRYSHHAPEQA
;
A
#
# COMPACT_ATOMS: atom_id res chain seq x y z
N MET A 1 -1.37 -15.04 -29.90
CA MET A 1 -2.26 -14.10 -29.19
C MET A 1 -1.47 -12.84 -28.90
N SER A 2 -1.68 -11.73 -29.63
CA SER A 2 -0.90 -10.50 -29.45
C SER A 2 -1.07 -9.96 -28.03
N SER A 3 -0.04 -10.15 -27.21
CA SER A 3 0.11 -9.52 -25.91
C SER A 3 0.14 -8.02 -26.12
N ARG A 4 -1.00 -7.34 -25.98
CA ARG A 4 -1.03 -5.88 -25.91
C ARG A 4 -0.40 -5.47 -24.58
N VAL A 5 0.91 -5.28 -24.61
CA VAL A 5 1.71 -4.78 -23.48
C VAL A 5 1.29 -3.36 -23.09
N LEU A 6 0.68 -2.61 -24.01
CA LEU A 6 0.16 -1.26 -23.81
C LEU A 6 -1.38 -1.27 -23.67
N THR A 7 -1.88 -1.74 -22.53
CA THR A 7 -3.26 -1.42 -22.10
C THR A 7 -3.26 -0.12 -21.31
N THR A 8 -4.37 0.62 -21.31
CA THR A 8 -4.53 1.88 -20.56
C THR A 8 -4.16 1.70 -19.08
N ALA A 9 -4.59 0.58 -18.46
CA ALA A 9 -4.25 0.26 -17.08
C ALA A 9 -2.73 0.06 -16.85
N ASN A 10 -2.01 -0.53 -17.81
CA ASN A 10 -0.56 -0.72 -17.66
C ASN A 10 0.19 0.61 -17.74
N GLN A 11 -0.27 1.53 -18.60
CA GLN A 11 0.33 2.86 -18.72
C GLN A 11 0.19 3.66 -17.41
N ILE A 12 -0.95 3.56 -16.74
CA ILE A 12 -1.19 4.29 -15.49
C ILE A 12 -0.45 3.62 -14.31
N THR A 13 -0.32 2.29 -14.29
CA THR A 13 0.56 1.59 -13.33
C THR A 13 2.02 2.01 -13.50
N ILE A 14 2.52 2.10 -14.74
CA ILE A 14 3.87 2.59 -15.05
C ILE A 14 4.02 4.05 -14.64
N LEU A 15 3.02 4.89 -14.92
CA LEU A 15 3.00 6.30 -14.51
C LEU A 15 3.10 6.42 -12.97
N ARG A 16 2.40 5.57 -12.23
CA ARG A 16 2.49 5.52 -10.76
C ARG A 16 3.88 5.16 -10.29
N LEU A 17 4.54 4.22 -10.97
CA LEU A 17 5.93 3.87 -10.69
C LEU A 17 6.87 5.06 -10.90
N VAL A 18 6.60 5.91 -11.90
CA VAL A 18 7.33 7.16 -12.17
C VAL A 18 7.04 8.22 -11.11
N PHE A 19 5.83 8.25 -10.53
CA PHE A 19 5.51 9.15 -9.42
C PHE A 19 6.31 8.86 -8.15
N VAL A 20 6.74 7.62 -7.92
CA VAL A 20 7.54 7.24 -6.74
C VAL A 20 8.84 8.06 -6.60
N PRO A 21 9.78 8.05 -7.56
CA PRO A 21 11.02 8.81 -7.43
C PRO A 21 10.75 10.32 -7.40
N ILE A 22 9.77 10.81 -8.17
CA ILE A 22 9.39 12.23 -8.18
C ILE A 22 8.91 12.64 -6.78
N PHE A 23 8.02 11.85 -6.18
CA PHE A 23 7.52 12.07 -4.84
C PHE A 23 8.67 12.10 -3.81
N ALA A 24 9.57 11.12 -3.87
CA ALA A 24 10.72 11.06 -2.96
C ALA A 24 11.60 12.31 -3.06
N ILE A 25 11.93 12.75 -4.27
CA ILE A 25 12.72 13.95 -4.52
C ILE A 25 12.02 15.19 -3.96
N LEU A 26 10.71 15.33 -4.16
CA LEU A 26 9.95 16.48 -3.67
C LEU A 26 9.89 16.52 -2.14
N VAL A 27 9.66 15.38 -1.48
CA VAL A 27 9.63 15.31 -0.01
C VAL A 27 11.01 15.64 0.58
N VAL A 28 12.08 15.05 0.04
CA VAL A 28 13.45 15.32 0.50
C VAL A 28 13.87 16.76 0.22
N GLY A 29 13.49 17.30 -0.94
CA GLY A 29 13.71 18.69 -1.33
C GLY A 29 12.84 19.71 -0.59
N ARG A 30 12.00 19.28 0.38
CA ARG A 30 11.06 20.13 1.14
C ARG A 30 10.05 20.89 0.26
N HIS A 31 9.76 20.37 -0.93
CA HIS A 31 8.72 20.87 -1.82
C HIS A 31 7.37 20.27 -1.44
N ASP A 32 6.90 20.55 -0.22
CA ASP A 32 5.83 19.81 0.44
C ASP A 32 4.48 19.90 -0.32
N LYS A 33 4.16 21.06 -0.90
CA LYS A 33 2.97 21.23 -1.76
C LYS A 33 3.04 20.39 -3.03
N GLY A 34 4.23 20.27 -3.63
CA GLY A 34 4.45 19.43 -4.80
C GLY A 34 4.33 17.95 -4.46
N ALA A 35 4.91 17.52 -3.33
CA ALA A 35 4.80 16.15 -2.85
C ALA A 35 3.33 15.77 -2.57
N LEU A 36 2.56 16.68 -1.96
CA LEU A 36 1.12 16.51 -1.74
C LEU A 36 0.37 16.37 -3.08
N ALA A 37 0.66 17.21 -4.07
CA ALA A 37 0.04 17.14 -5.39
C ALA A 37 0.35 15.82 -6.12
N VAL A 38 1.60 15.34 -6.05
CA VAL A 38 1.99 14.05 -6.64
C VAL A 38 1.31 12.88 -5.93
N MET A 39 1.24 12.91 -4.59
CA MET A 39 0.51 11.88 -3.83
C MET A 39 -0.98 11.87 -4.16
N ALA A 40 -1.61 13.05 -4.28
CA ALA A 40 -2.99 13.21 -4.73
C ALA A 40 -3.21 12.67 -6.15
N ALA A 41 -2.32 13.01 -7.09
CA ALA A 41 -2.38 12.51 -8.46
C ALA A 41 -2.23 10.99 -8.52
N ALA A 42 -1.30 10.41 -7.75
CA ALA A 42 -1.11 8.97 -7.68
C ALA A 42 -2.33 8.24 -7.12
N ALA A 43 -2.92 8.73 -6.02
CA ALA A 43 -4.14 8.17 -5.43
C ALA A 43 -5.34 8.27 -6.38
N PHE A 44 -5.47 9.41 -7.08
CA PHE A 44 -6.55 9.59 -8.07
C PHE A 44 -6.38 8.67 -9.29
N SER A 45 -5.15 8.46 -9.73
CA SER A 45 -4.83 7.54 -10.83
C SER A 45 -5.26 6.10 -10.52
N ASP A 46 -5.11 5.65 -9.27
CA ASP A 46 -5.53 4.32 -8.83
C ASP A 46 -7.06 4.12 -8.89
N ILE A 47 -7.82 5.12 -8.44
CA ILE A 47 -9.28 5.07 -8.48
C ILE A 47 -9.77 5.04 -9.94
N LEU A 48 -9.14 5.84 -10.81
CA LEU A 48 -9.46 5.86 -12.23
C LEU A 48 -9.13 4.52 -12.90
N ASP A 49 -7.96 3.94 -12.62
CA ASP A 49 -7.57 2.62 -13.13
C ASP A 49 -8.57 1.53 -12.75
N GLY A 50 -8.93 1.47 -11.47
CA GLY A 50 -9.88 0.47 -10.96
C GLY A 50 -11.26 0.59 -11.62
N THR A 51 -11.66 1.81 -12.00
CA THR A 51 -12.96 2.08 -12.63
C THR A 51 -12.92 1.81 -14.14
N ILE A 52 -11.86 2.22 -14.82
CA ILE A 52 -11.68 2.03 -16.26
C ILE A 52 -11.45 0.54 -16.56
N ALA A 53 -10.62 -0.17 -15.78
CA ALA A 53 -10.38 -1.60 -15.97
C ALA A 53 -11.66 -2.43 -15.81
N ARG A 54 -12.54 -2.06 -14.87
CA ARG A 54 -13.85 -2.70 -14.69
C ARG A 54 -14.82 -2.43 -15.84
N THR A 55 -14.82 -1.20 -16.35
CA THR A 55 -15.75 -0.78 -17.41
C THR A 55 -15.35 -1.34 -18.78
N PHE A 56 -14.06 -1.41 -19.08
CA PHE A 56 -13.57 -1.81 -20.41
C PHE A 56 -13.21 -3.30 -20.54
N ARG A 57 -13.26 -4.10 -19.46
CA ARG A 57 -12.82 -5.52 -19.43
C ARG A 57 -11.41 -5.77 -19.99
N GLN A 58 -10.56 -4.75 -20.04
CA GLN A 58 -9.19 -4.81 -20.57
C GLN A 58 -8.19 -5.06 -19.44
N VAL A 59 -8.32 -6.22 -18.79
CA VAL A 59 -7.45 -6.64 -17.69
C VAL A 59 -6.26 -7.39 -18.27
N SER A 60 -5.05 -6.83 -18.20
CA SER A 60 -3.83 -7.54 -18.60
C SER A 60 -3.25 -8.29 -17.39
N PRO A 61 -2.73 -9.52 -17.56
CA PRO A 61 -2.11 -10.27 -16.46
C PRO A 61 -0.93 -9.53 -15.82
N LEU A 62 -0.17 -8.79 -16.63
CA LEU A 62 0.96 -7.97 -16.17
C LEU A 62 0.51 -6.79 -15.32
N GLY A 63 -0.52 -6.05 -15.75
CA GLY A 63 -1.05 -4.91 -14.99
C GLY A 63 -1.59 -5.33 -13.62
N VAL A 64 -2.31 -6.46 -13.56
CA VAL A 64 -2.84 -7.00 -12.30
C VAL A 64 -1.74 -7.36 -11.30
N ALA A 65 -0.59 -7.84 -11.79
CA ALA A 65 0.54 -8.17 -10.94
C ALA A 65 1.34 -6.91 -10.51
N LEU A 66 1.48 -5.93 -11.40
CA LEU A 66 2.27 -4.71 -11.17
C LEU A 66 1.56 -3.69 -10.28
N ASP A 67 0.23 -3.63 -10.32
CA ASP A 67 -0.56 -2.62 -9.61
C ASP A 67 -0.38 -2.66 -8.07
N PRO A 68 -0.47 -3.84 -7.40
CA PRO A 68 -0.18 -3.95 -5.97
C PRO A 68 1.29 -3.63 -5.62
N ILE A 69 2.22 -3.89 -6.54
CA ILE A 69 3.66 -3.63 -6.33
C ILE A 69 3.90 -2.12 -6.38
N ALA A 70 3.38 -1.43 -7.39
CA ALA A 70 3.52 0.02 -7.54
C ALA A 70 2.93 0.76 -6.33
N ASP A 71 1.75 0.35 -5.86
CA ASP A 71 1.11 0.92 -4.67
C ASP A 71 1.97 0.72 -3.40
N LYS A 72 2.46 -0.51 -3.17
CA LYS A 72 3.33 -0.83 -2.03
C LYS A 72 4.63 -0.02 -2.04
N VAL A 73 5.25 0.13 -3.20
CA VAL A 73 6.49 0.89 -3.35
C VAL A 73 6.26 2.37 -3.06
N LEU A 74 5.15 2.95 -3.55
CA LEU A 74 4.80 4.34 -3.25
C LEU A 74 4.53 4.55 -1.76
N MET A 75 3.70 3.70 -1.14
CA MET A 75 3.40 3.73 0.30
C MET A 75 4.68 3.62 1.14
N SER A 76 5.53 2.63 0.83
CA SER A 76 6.79 2.39 1.55
C SER A 76 7.72 3.59 1.45
N THR A 77 7.87 4.14 0.24
CA THR A 77 8.68 5.34 0.00
C THR A 77 8.15 6.53 0.79
N ALA A 78 6.84 6.71 0.85
CA ALA A 78 6.21 7.77 1.63
C ALA A 78 6.47 7.66 3.13
N PHE A 79 6.26 6.49 3.73
CA PHE A 79 6.58 6.28 5.14
C PHE A 79 8.05 6.51 5.48
N ILE A 80 8.96 6.08 4.61
CA ILE A 80 10.40 6.25 4.81
C ILE A 80 10.77 7.74 4.74
N THR A 81 10.41 8.40 3.64
CA THR A 81 10.77 9.81 3.40
C THR A 81 10.12 10.77 4.40
N LEU A 82 8.87 10.54 4.80
CA LEU A 82 8.20 11.35 5.82
C LEU A 82 8.81 11.16 7.21
N SER A 83 9.23 9.94 7.56
CA SER A 83 9.94 9.70 8.83
C SER A 83 11.33 10.32 8.85
N PHE A 84 12.04 10.32 7.72
CA PHE A 84 13.28 11.09 7.57
C PHE A 84 13.07 12.59 7.75
N ARG A 85 11.93 13.13 7.33
CA ARG A 85 11.55 14.55 7.53
C ARG A 85 11.05 14.85 8.94
N GLY A 86 10.92 13.83 9.81
CA GLY A 86 10.39 13.96 11.17
C GLY A 86 8.87 14.15 11.24
N ALA A 87 8.16 14.02 10.11
CA ALA A 87 6.70 14.17 10.07
C ALA A 87 5.97 12.92 10.60
N LEU A 88 6.62 11.76 10.53
CA LEU A 88 6.13 10.50 11.08
C LEU A 88 7.19 9.89 12.00
N PRO A 89 6.79 9.16 13.05
CA PRO A 89 7.74 8.49 13.91
C PRO A 89 8.24 7.18 13.30
N TRP A 90 9.54 6.91 13.44
CA TRP A 90 10.20 5.71 12.90
C TRP A 90 9.57 4.40 13.34
N TRP A 91 9.06 4.32 14.57
CA TRP A 91 8.41 3.10 15.06
C TRP A 91 7.17 2.73 14.23
N LEU A 92 6.40 3.71 13.74
CA LEU A 92 5.25 3.45 12.88
C LEU A 92 5.70 2.94 11.52
N THR A 93 6.69 3.60 10.91
CA THR A 93 7.27 3.21 9.62
C THR A 93 7.79 1.79 9.66
N ILE A 94 8.57 1.43 10.67
CA ILE A 94 9.11 0.08 10.85
C ILE A 94 7.98 -0.94 10.97
N MET A 95 6.95 -0.64 11.78
CA MET A 95 5.83 -1.55 11.99
C MET A 95 5.00 -1.80 10.72
N VAL A 96 4.75 -0.75 9.93
CA VAL A 96 4.02 -0.87 8.65
C VAL A 96 4.85 -1.66 7.64
N LEU A 97 6.13 -1.32 7.48
CA LEU A 97 7.05 -2.00 6.57
C LEU A 97 7.23 -3.48 6.94
N SER A 98 7.40 -3.80 8.23
CA SER A 98 7.56 -5.18 8.69
C SER A 98 6.32 -6.02 8.40
N ARG A 99 5.14 -5.47 8.67
CA ARG A 99 3.86 -6.15 8.38
C ARG A 99 3.72 -6.40 6.89
N ASP A 100 4.05 -5.42 6.07
CA ASP A 100 3.95 -5.51 4.62
C ASP A 100 4.94 -6.51 4.03
N ALA A 101 6.17 -6.55 4.54
CA ALA A 101 7.17 -7.54 4.19
C ALA A 101 6.71 -8.96 4.54
N VAL A 102 6.14 -9.18 5.72
CA VAL A 102 5.60 -10.49 6.12
C VAL A 102 4.51 -10.97 5.17
N ILE A 103 3.58 -10.09 4.77
CA ILE A 103 2.52 -10.45 3.82
C ILE A 103 3.09 -10.79 2.44
N LEU A 104 4.03 -10.00 1.94
CA LEU A 104 4.66 -10.23 0.62
C LEU A 104 5.47 -11.53 0.62
N ILE A 105 6.27 -11.78 1.65
CA ILE A 105 7.06 -13.02 1.79
C ILE A 105 6.11 -14.23 1.89
N THR A 106 5.05 -14.14 2.70
CA THR A 106 4.11 -15.26 2.85
C THR A 106 3.38 -15.54 1.53
N ALA A 107 2.95 -14.50 0.81
CA ALA A 107 2.34 -14.65 -0.51
C ALA A 107 3.31 -15.30 -1.51
N LEU A 108 4.57 -14.87 -1.54
CA LEU A 108 5.61 -15.43 -2.39
C LEU A 108 5.87 -16.91 -2.07
N LEU A 109 6.03 -17.27 -0.80
CA LEU A 109 6.24 -18.66 -0.37
C LEU A 109 5.07 -19.57 -0.77
N ILE A 110 3.83 -19.11 -0.61
CA ILE A 110 2.64 -19.87 -1.04
C ILE A 110 2.66 -20.11 -2.55
N ILE A 111 3.01 -19.09 -3.34
CA ILE A 111 3.09 -19.22 -4.80
C ILE A 111 4.18 -20.22 -5.21
N LEU A 112 5.35 -20.17 -4.56
CA LEU A 112 6.47 -21.06 -4.84
C LEU A 112 6.20 -22.52 -4.44
N VAL A 113 5.48 -22.75 -3.34
CA VAL A 113 5.24 -24.10 -2.80
C VAL A 113 3.96 -24.74 -3.33
N ALA A 114 2.86 -23.99 -3.41
CA ALA A 114 1.52 -24.53 -3.69
C ALA A 114 0.97 -24.14 -5.08
N GLY A 115 1.77 -23.45 -5.90
CA GLY A 115 1.34 -22.87 -7.17
C GLY A 115 0.46 -21.63 -7.00
N TYR A 116 0.13 -20.95 -8.10
CA TYR A 116 -0.67 -19.73 -8.08
C TYR A 116 -2.10 -20.01 -7.60
N ARG A 117 -2.36 -19.76 -6.31
CA ARG A 117 -3.71 -19.69 -5.76
C ARG A 117 -4.05 -18.23 -5.48
N PRO A 118 -5.13 -17.68 -6.06
CA PRO A 118 -5.52 -16.30 -5.81
C PRO A 118 -5.80 -16.13 -4.32
N PHE A 119 -4.91 -15.40 -3.64
CA PHE A 119 -5.06 -15.10 -2.22
C PHE A 119 -6.03 -13.93 -2.10
N TYR A 120 -7.26 -14.20 -1.65
CA TYR A 120 -8.24 -13.13 -1.46
C TYR A 120 -7.78 -12.24 -0.30
N PRO A 121 -7.58 -10.92 -0.53
CA PRO A 121 -7.16 -10.01 0.52
C PRO A 121 -8.23 -9.95 1.61
N THR A 122 -7.84 -10.22 2.86
CA THR A 122 -8.71 -10.05 4.03
C THR A 122 -9.17 -8.60 4.14
N ILE A 123 -10.44 -8.39 4.49
CA ILE A 123 -11.09 -7.06 4.60
C ILE A 123 -10.27 -6.13 5.52
N LEU A 124 -9.73 -6.67 6.61
CA LEU A 124 -8.85 -5.93 7.55
C LEU A 124 -7.54 -5.44 6.90
N GLY A 125 -7.03 -6.16 5.91
CA GLY A 125 -5.85 -5.74 5.15
C GLY A 125 -6.12 -4.51 4.30
N LYS A 126 -7.30 -4.40 3.68
CA LYS A 126 -7.72 -3.21 2.95
C LYS A 126 -7.96 -2.01 3.86
N SER A 127 -8.57 -2.23 5.03
CA SER A 127 -8.78 -1.15 5.99
C SER A 127 -7.46 -0.57 6.49
N SER A 128 -6.44 -1.42 6.70
CA SER A 128 -5.12 -0.95 7.13
C SER A 128 -4.45 -0.03 6.10
N THR A 129 -4.52 -0.35 4.80
CA THR A 129 -3.89 0.47 3.75
C THR A 129 -4.61 1.80 3.59
N VAL A 130 -5.94 1.83 3.68
CA VAL A 130 -6.70 3.09 3.65
C VAL A 130 -6.29 4.02 4.78
N ILE A 131 -6.19 3.52 6.01
CA ILE A 131 -5.78 4.35 7.16
C ILE A 131 -4.32 4.79 7.03
N GLN A 132 -3.44 3.93 6.51
CA GLN A 132 -2.04 4.27 6.23
C GLN A 132 -1.94 5.39 5.18
N SER A 133 -2.70 5.29 4.08
CA SER A 133 -2.79 6.35 3.06
C SER A 133 -3.28 7.67 3.65
N ILE A 134 -4.34 7.64 4.47
CA ILE A 134 -4.84 8.82 5.17
C ILE A 134 -3.76 9.43 6.08
N THR A 135 -2.98 8.60 6.76
CA THR A 135 -1.90 9.05 7.65
C THR A 135 -0.78 9.75 6.87
N ILE A 136 -0.39 9.20 5.72
CA ILE A 136 0.58 9.83 4.81
C ILE A 136 0.05 11.18 4.31
N PHE A 137 -1.21 11.24 3.87
CA PHE A 137 -1.84 12.50 3.44
C PHE A 137 -1.90 13.53 4.56
N ALA A 138 -2.29 13.14 5.77
CA ALA A 138 -2.32 14.04 6.92
C ALA A 138 -0.93 14.60 7.25
N ALA A 139 0.10 13.76 7.21
CA ALA A 139 1.49 14.18 7.44
C ALA A 139 1.99 15.15 6.36
N LEU A 140 1.65 14.91 5.08
CA LEU A 140 1.95 15.83 3.99
C LEU A 140 1.21 17.16 4.11
N CYS A 141 -0.07 17.14 4.49
CA CYS A 141 -0.85 18.36 4.74
C CYS A 141 -0.26 19.20 5.87
N LEU A 142 0.24 18.55 6.93
CA LEU A 142 0.94 19.21 8.02
C LEU A 142 2.22 19.89 7.52
N LEU A 143 3.06 19.17 6.75
CA LEU A 143 4.28 19.72 6.17
C LEU A 143 3.99 20.86 5.18
N ALA A 144 2.94 20.74 4.37
CA ALA A 144 2.51 21.76 3.41
C ALA A 144 1.79 22.96 4.05
N GLN A 145 1.66 22.99 5.38
CA GLN A 145 0.99 24.04 6.16
C GLN A 145 -0.46 24.28 5.71
N VAL A 146 -1.19 23.20 5.41
CA VAL A 146 -2.60 23.29 5.04
C VAL A 146 -3.43 23.69 6.26
N PRO A 147 -4.23 24.76 6.18
CA PRO A 147 -5.05 25.22 7.30
C PRO A 147 -6.03 24.12 7.75
N GLY A 148 -6.09 23.87 9.06
CA GLY A 148 -6.96 22.86 9.68
C GLY A 148 -6.29 21.53 10.03
N VAL A 149 -5.08 21.26 9.53
CA VAL A 149 -4.30 20.06 9.92
C VAL A 149 -3.27 20.44 10.98
N THR A 150 -3.44 19.93 12.19
CA THR A 150 -2.52 20.15 13.30
C THR A 150 -1.72 18.88 13.62
N GLU A 151 -0.63 19.02 14.38
CA GLU A 151 0.14 17.88 14.88
C GLU A 151 -0.73 16.88 15.67
N GLY A 152 -1.76 17.37 16.37
CA GLY A 152 -2.73 16.53 17.07
C GLY A 152 -3.50 15.60 16.13
N VAL A 153 -3.95 16.11 14.98
CA VAL A 153 -4.65 15.31 13.96
C VAL A 153 -3.72 14.23 13.40
N VAL A 154 -2.48 14.60 13.03
CA VAL A 154 -1.50 13.63 12.52
C VAL A 154 -1.20 12.56 13.57
N ARG A 155 -1.06 12.94 14.84
CA ARG A 155 -0.81 12.00 15.94
C ARG A 155 -1.98 11.02 16.14
N ILE A 156 -3.22 11.48 16.03
CA ILE A 156 -4.40 10.59 16.07
C ILE A 156 -4.35 9.61 14.90
N CYS A 157 -4.09 10.08 13.67
CA CYS A 157 -3.94 9.22 12.50
C CYS A 157 -2.83 8.18 12.69
N VAL A 158 -1.68 8.58 13.23
CA VAL A 158 -0.55 7.68 13.55
C VAL A 158 -0.97 6.56 14.51
N TYR A 159 -1.67 6.88 15.61
CA TYR A 159 -2.12 5.86 16.56
C TYR A 159 -3.23 4.97 15.98
N LEU A 160 -4.12 5.51 15.16
CA LEU A 160 -5.13 4.72 14.45
C LEU A 160 -4.49 3.76 13.44
N ALA A 161 -3.54 4.26 12.65
CA ALA A 161 -2.75 3.45 11.72
C ALA A 161 -2.00 2.34 12.46
N ALA A 162 -1.45 2.66 13.63
CA ALA A 162 -0.76 1.70 14.46
C ALA A 162 -1.72 0.60 14.96
N GLY A 163 -2.84 0.99 15.55
CA GLY A 163 -3.84 0.06 16.08
C GLY A 163 -4.40 -0.87 15.01
N ILE A 164 -4.73 -0.35 13.83
CA ILE A 164 -5.26 -1.20 12.75
C ILE A 164 -4.19 -2.10 12.13
N THR A 165 -2.92 -1.66 12.09
CA THR A 165 -1.82 -2.49 11.59
C THR A 165 -1.59 -3.68 12.52
N VAL A 166 -1.61 -3.46 13.84
CA VAL A 166 -1.52 -4.53 14.84
C VAL A 166 -2.74 -5.46 14.75
N ALA A 167 -3.96 -4.90 14.68
CA ALA A 167 -5.18 -5.70 14.55
C ALA A 167 -5.18 -6.55 13.26
N SER A 168 -4.71 -5.99 12.15
CA SER A 168 -4.55 -6.71 10.88
C SER A 168 -3.51 -7.83 11.00
N GLY A 169 -2.37 -7.58 11.65
CA GLY A 169 -1.34 -8.58 11.90
C GLY A 169 -1.84 -9.74 12.77
N LEU A 170 -2.53 -9.43 13.87
CA LEU A 170 -3.12 -10.44 14.77
C LEU A 170 -4.19 -11.28 14.06
N HIS A 171 -5.07 -10.65 13.28
CA HIS A 171 -6.06 -11.37 12.50
C HIS A 171 -5.41 -12.30 11.47
N TYR A 172 -4.31 -11.88 10.84
CA TYR A 172 -3.55 -12.73 9.94
C TYR A 172 -3.02 -13.99 10.65
N LEU A 173 -2.46 -13.85 11.85
CA LEU A 173 -2.00 -14.98 12.65
C LEU A 173 -3.14 -15.96 12.99
N VAL A 174 -4.33 -15.44 13.33
CA VAL A 174 -5.51 -16.27 13.61
C VAL A 174 -6.01 -17.01 12.36
N VAL A 175 -6.03 -16.35 11.20
CA VAL A 175 -6.44 -16.96 9.92
C VAL A 175 -5.47 -18.05 9.49
N VAL A 176 -4.16 -17.81 9.63
CA VAL A 176 -3.13 -18.81 9.32
C VAL A 176 -3.26 -20.01 10.27
N ARG A 177 -3.42 -19.77 11.58
CA ARG A 177 -3.61 -20.83 12.59
C ARG A 177 -4.82 -21.71 12.29
N ASN A 178 -5.97 -21.10 11.99
CA ASN A 178 -7.21 -21.85 11.72
C ASN A 178 -7.18 -22.63 10.38
N ARG A 179 -6.37 -22.22 9.40
CA ARG A 179 -6.18 -23.00 8.16
C ARG A 179 -5.31 -24.24 8.36
N TYR A 180 -4.33 -24.18 9.26
CA TYR A 180 -3.49 -25.32 9.58
C TYR A 180 -4.16 -26.31 10.54
N SER A 181 -5.08 -25.87 11.41
CA SER A 181 -5.81 -26.78 12.29
C SER A 181 -6.78 -27.74 11.58
N HIS A 182 -7.13 -27.48 10.31
CA HIS A 182 -7.95 -28.38 9.49
C HIS A 182 -7.14 -29.33 8.59
N HIS A 183 -5.81 -29.32 8.68
CA HIS A 183 -4.94 -30.35 8.09
C HIS A 183 -4.18 -31.10 9.20
N ALA A 184 -4.87 -31.48 10.28
CA ALA A 184 -4.41 -32.60 11.06
C ALA A 184 -4.46 -33.84 10.15
N PRO A 185 -3.36 -34.59 9.97
CA PRO A 185 -3.41 -35.83 9.22
C PRO A 185 -4.33 -36.80 9.97
N GLU A 186 -5.50 -37.09 9.38
CA GLU A 186 -6.13 -38.37 9.64
C GLU A 186 -5.14 -39.45 9.20
N GLN A 187 -4.94 -40.43 10.09
CA GLN A 187 -4.26 -41.73 9.89
C GLN A 187 -2.77 -41.79 10.26
N ALA A 188 -2.52 -42.19 11.52
CA ALA A 188 -1.67 -43.33 11.84
C ALA A 188 -2.30 -44.09 13.02
#